data_AF-A0AA50HU05-F1
#
_entry.id   AF-A0AA50HU05-F1
#
_cell.length_a   1.000
_cell.length_b   1.000
_cell.length_c   1.000
_cell.angle_alpha   90.00
_cell.angle_beta   90.00
_cell.angle_gamma   90.00
#
_symmetry.space_group_name_H-M   'P 1'
#
loop_
_entity.id
_entity.type
_entity.pdbx_description
1 polymer ?
#
loop_
_entity_poly.entity_id
_entity_poly.type
_entity_poly.pdbx_seq_one_letter_code
_entity_poly.pdbx_strand_id
1 'polypeptide(L)'
;MFVFSEQALSNVINQRFQAGTEVKALIDRGFAFRYYSEGLDLLGVTLLEDCLEQPGNSPWALPTEFVGTPALPRGDKLHHKFALVDDDTVITGSHNWSPAANHNNDETVLVLQNAQIAAHYQRELDRLYAVTEYGLPPTVQARIDRQEQECANPRPSPKPLAKATPNRLVNLNRGSQEELESLPGIGPSTAEKIISTREQKAFTSLEDLGRVKGIGPSKIEGLRGKVTW
;
A
#
# COMPACT_ATOMS: atom_id res chain seq x y z
N MET A 1 -7.28 -7.71 4.25
CA MET A 1 -5.82 -7.75 4.38
C MET A 1 -5.23 -6.36 4.39
N PHE A 2 -4.08 -6.17 5.06
CA PHE A 2 -3.48 -4.85 5.20
C PHE A 2 -2.65 -4.44 3.98
N VAL A 3 -1.62 -5.21 3.64
CA VAL A 3 -0.81 -5.04 2.43
C VAL A 3 -0.92 -6.29 1.57
N PHE A 4 -1.12 -6.09 0.26
CA PHE A 4 -1.04 -7.13 -0.75
C PHE A 4 -0.22 -6.62 -1.94
N SER A 5 1.00 -7.13 -2.09
CA SER A 5 2.02 -6.67 -3.06
C SER A 5 2.85 -7.84 -3.61
N GLU A 6 2.41 -9.08 -3.44
CA GLU A 6 3.12 -10.29 -3.88
C GLU A 6 2.58 -10.78 -5.22
N GLN A 7 3.27 -10.41 -6.29
CA GLN A 7 2.89 -10.71 -7.67
C GLN A 7 2.73 -12.21 -7.94
N ALA A 8 3.63 -13.05 -7.43
CA ALA A 8 3.57 -14.48 -7.71
C ALA A 8 2.27 -15.09 -7.13
N LEU A 9 1.82 -14.59 -5.98
CA LEU A 9 0.56 -14.98 -5.39
C LEU A 9 -0.64 -14.45 -6.18
N SER A 10 -0.62 -13.18 -6.60
CA SER A 10 -1.65 -12.61 -7.49
C SER A 10 -1.85 -13.47 -8.74
N ASN A 11 -0.75 -13.90 -9.35
CA ASN A 11 -0.76 -14.77 -10.53
C ASN A 11 -1.39 -16.14 -10.26
N VAL A 12 -1.05 -16.77 -9.12
CA VAL A 12 -1.66 -18.06 -8.72
C VAL A 12 -3.15 -17.90 -8.46
N ILE A 13 -3.57 -16.82 -7.79
CA ILE A 13 -4.99 -16.55 -7.53
C ILE A 13 -5.73 -16.32 -8.85
N ASN A 14 -5.15 -15.60 -9.81
CA ASN A 14 -5.73 -15.38 -11.14
C ASN A 14 -5.98 -16.71 -11.88
N GLN A 15 -5.01 -17.63 -11.83
CA GLN A 15 -5.18 -18.96 -12.42
C GLN A 15 -6.37 -19.72 -11.81
N ARG A 16 -6.57 -19.61 -10.49
CA ARG A 16 -7.73 -20.22 -9.80
C ARG A 16 -9.03 -19.53 -10.17
N PHE A 17 -9.02 -18.21 -10.25
CA PHE A 17 -10.17 -17.41 -10.69
C PHE A 17 -10.61 -17.80 -12.11
N GLN A 18 -9.68 -17.90 -13.04
CA GLN A 18 -9.94 -18.34 -14.42
C GLN A 18 -10.44 -19.80 -14.49
N ALA A 19 -10.08 -20.63 -13.52
CA ALA A 19 -10.58 -21.99 -13.38
C ALA A 19 -11.97 -22.06 -12.69
N GLY A 20 -12.61 -20.93 -12.40
CA GLY A 20 -13.96 -20.85 -11.83
C GLY A 20 -14.02 -20.72 -10.31
N THR A 21 -12.89 -20.49 -9.64
CA THR A 21 -12.88 -20.21 -8.20
C THR A 21 -13.38 -18.78 -7.95
N GLU A 22 -14.33 -18.60 -7.04
CA GLU A 22 -14.72 -17.25 -6.62
C GLU A 22 -13.60 -16.60 -5.82
N VAL A 23 -13.19 -15.39 -6.22
CA VAL A 23 -12.15 -14.62 -5.53
C VAL A 23 -12.70 -13.27 -5.11
N LYS A 24 -12.60 -13.00 -3.80
CA LYS A 24 -12.97 -11.73 -3.17
C LYS A 24 -11.80 -11.21 -2.35
N ALA A 25 -11.60 -9.89 -2.31
CA ALA A 25 -10.51 -9.30 -1.56
C ALA A 25 -10.93 -7.98 -0.90
N LEU A 26 -10.61 -7.85 0.39
CA LEU A 26 -10.70 -6.59 1.12
C LEU A 26 -9.31 -6.12 1.44
N ILE A 27 -8.93 -4.91 1.02
CA ILE A 27 -7.60 -4.34 1.25
C ILE A 27 -7.74 -3.03 2.02
N ASP A 28 -6.81 -2.72 2.92
CA ASP A 28 -6.80 -1.45 3.62
C ASP A 28 -6.71 -0.28 2.64
N ARG A 29 -7.55 0.74 2.80
CA ARG A 29 -7.65 1.89 1.90
C ARG A 29 -6.32 2.63 1.71
N GLY A 30 -5.43 2.60 2.70
CA GLY A 30 -4.11 3.22 2.62
C GLY A 30 -3.13 2.50 1.66
N PHE A 31 -3.42 1.25 1.31
CA PHE A 31 -2.55 0.38 0.51
C PHE A 31 -3.20 -0.12 -0.78
N ALA A 32 -4.53 -0.29 -0.80
CA ALA A 32 -5.27 -0.87 -1.93
C ALA A 32 -4.98 -0.23 -3.30
N PHE A 33 -4.68 1.07 -3.31
CA PHE A 33 -4.44 1.86 -4.52
C PHE A 33 -3.04 2.50 -4.55
N ARG A 34 -2.05 1.83 -3.96
CA ARG A 34 -0.63 2.13 -4.19
C ARG A 34 -0.19 1.47 -5.49
N TYR A 35 0.78 2.07 -6.20
CA TYR A 35 1.22 1.56 -7.50
C TYR A 35 1.70 0.10 -7.45
N TYR A 36 2.15 -0.37 -6.28
CA TYR A 36 2.63 -1.73 -6.05
C TYR A 36 1.55 -2.71 -5.54
N SER A 37 0.30 -2.28 -5.48
CA SER A 37 -0.78 -3.07 -4.88
C SER A 37 -1.30 -4.09 -5.87
N GLU A 38 -1.24 -5.38 -5.52
CA GLU A 38 -1.88 -6.45 -6.31
C GLU A 38 -3.41 -6.33 -6.30
N GLY A 39 -3.99 -5.49 -5.43
CA GLY A 39 -5.41 -5.14 -5.53
C GLY A 39 -5.77 -4.48 -6.86
N LEU A 40 -4.83 -3.76 -7.47
CA LEU A 40 -5.00 -3.17 -8.81
C LEU A 40 -4.95 -4.26 -9.88
N ASP A 41 -4.10 -5.27 -9.70
CA ASP A 41 -4.02 -6.41 -10.60
C ASP A 41 -5.34 -7.17 -10.65
N LEU A 42 -5.95 -7.46 -9.50
CA LEU A 42 -7.28 -8.08 -9.43
C LEU A 42 -8.38 -7.22 -10.09
N LEU A 43 -8.20 -5.90 -10.10
CA LEU A 43 -9.08 -4.93 -10.77
C LEU A 43 -8.72 -4.69 -12.24
N GLY A 44 -7.67 -5.36 -12.75
CA GLY A 44 -7.26 -5.30 -14.15
C GLY A 44 -6.64 -3.97 -14.56
N VAL A 45 -6.08 -3.21 -13.62
CA VAL A 45 -5.48 -1.89 -13.90
C VAL A 45 -4.08 -1.77 -13.35
N THR A 46 -3.32 -0.83 -13.91
CA THR A 46 -1.97 -0.49 -13.44
C THR A 46 -1.93 0.98 -13.02
N LEU A 47 -1.19 1.27 -11.96
CA LEU A 47 -0.77 2.62 -11.62
C LEU A 47 0.74 2.71 -11.79
N LEU A 48 1.20 3.87 -12.27
CA LEU A 48 2.61 4.08 -12.58
C LEU A 48 3.32 4.82 -11.44
N GLU A 49 4.61 4.54 -11.27
CA GLU A 49 5.55 5.35 -10.50
C GLU A 49 6.61 5.87 -11.47
N ASP A 50 6.80 7.20 -11.56
CA ASP A 50 7.71 7.82 -12.53
C ASP A 50 7.52 7.35 -13.99
N CYS A 51 6.27 7.15 -14.41
CA CYS A 51 5.91 6.59 -15.71
C CYS A 51 6.45 5.17 -15.96
N LEU A 52 6.78 4.44 -14.90
CA LEU A 52 7.19 3.05 -14.94
C LEU A 52 6.16 2.20 -14.18
N GLU A 53 5.89 1.02 -14.74
CA GLU A 53 5.14 -0.02 -14.06
C GLU A 53 6.04 -0.73 -13.03
N GLN A 54 5.42 -1.35 -12.03
CA GLN A 54 6.15 -2.26 -11.16
C GLN A 54 6.76 -3.39 -12.02
N PRO A 55 8.04 -3.75 -11.81
CA PRO A 55 8.63 -4.87 -12.51
C PRO A 55 7.84 -6.16 -12.25
N GLY A 56 7.35 -6.77 -13.32
CA GLY A 56 6.57 -8.01 -13.25
C GLY A 56 5.06 -7.83 -13.03
N ASN A 57 4.56 -6.58 -13.00
CA ASN A 57 3.13 -6.30 -12.85
C ASN A 57 2.29 -7.10 -13.85
N SER A 58 1.19 -7.70 -13.41
CA SER A 58 0.38 -8.56 -14.27
C SER A 58 -1.12 -8.36 -14.01
N PRO A 59 -1.68 -7.22 -14.45
CA PRO A 59 -3.09 -6.94 -14.25
C PRO A 59 -3.97 -7.98 -14.93
N TRP A 60 -5.03 -8.38 -14.23
CA TRP A 60 -5.89 -9.47 -14.68
C TRP A 60 -6.68 -9.03 -15.91
N ALA A 61 -6.58 -9.80 -17.00
CA ALA A 61 -7.36 -9.57 -18.21
C ALA A 61 -8.87 -9.66 -17.98
N LEU A 62 -9.29 -10.51 -17.04
CA LEU A 62 -10.66 -10.59 -16.54
C LEU A 62 -10.66 -10.16 -15.07
N PRO A 63 -10.98 -8.90 -14.77
CA PRO A 63 -10.96 -8.42 -13.39
C PRO A 63 -12.14 -8.99 -12.59
N THR A 64 -11.94 -9.13 -11.28
CA THR A 64 -13.02 -9.43 -10.34
C THR A 64 -13.65 -8.14 -9.82
N GLU A 65 -14.97 -8.10 -9.72
CA GLU A 65 -15.70 -6.97 -9.13
C GLU A 65 -15.68 -6.97 -7.58
N PHE A 66 -15.18 -8.05 -6.97
CA PHE A 66 -15.25 -8.26 -5.52
C PHE A 66 -13.99 -7.83 -4.76
N VAL A 67 -13.21 -6.90 -5.34
CA VAL A 67 -12.15 -6.20 -4.62
C VAL A 67 -12.72 -4.92 -4.02
N GLY A 68 -12.43 -4.65 -2.75
CA GLY A 68 -12.88 -3.42 -2.13
C GLY A 68 -12.08 -2.98 -0.92
N THR A 69 -12.44 -1.80 -0.43
CA THR A 69 -11.90 -1.21 0.79
C THR A 69 -13.03 -0.97 1.79
N PRO A 70 -13.01 -1.59 2.98
CA PRO A 70 -14.02 -1.33 4.01
C PRO A 70 -14.02 0.12 4.46
N ALA A 71 -15.21 0.74 4.53
CA ALA A 71 -15.41 2.08 5.09
C ALA A 71 -15.36 2.02 6.63
N LEU A 72 -14.14 1.96 7.16
CA LEU A 72 -13.90 1.90 8.60
C LEU A 72 -14.05 3.27 9.27
N PRO A 73 -14.34 3.31 10.59
CA PRO A 73 -14.32 4.54 11.36
C PRO A 73 -13.01 5.31 11.20
N ARG A 74 -13.10 6.64 11.32
CA ARG A 74 -11.93 7.52 11.14
C ARG A 74 -10.84 7.16 12.15
N GLY A 75 -9.66 6.81 11.64
CA GLY A 75 -8.49 6.43 12.44
C GLY A 75 -8.24 4.93 12.49
N ASP A 76 -9.25 4.12 12.19
CA ASP A 76 -9.13 2.67 12.13
C ASP A 76 -8.44 2.24 10.82
N LYS A 77 -7.86 1.04 10.87
CA LYS A 77 -7.17 0.40 9.74
C LYS A 77 -7.61 -1.05 9.65
N LEU A 78 -7.74 -1.56 8.42
CA LEU A 78 -7.91 -2.98 8.16
C LEU A 78 -6.56 -3.67 8.35
N HIS A 79 -6.15 -3.88 9.59
CA HIS A 79 -4.87 -4.49 9.92
C HIS A 79 -4.93 -6.03 9.95
N HIS A 80 -5.98 -6.65 9.42
CA HIS A 80 -6.11 -8.10 9.34
C HIS A 80 -5.13 -8.71 8.34
N LYS A 81 -4.60 -9.90 8.65
CA LYS A 81 -3.77 -10.73 7.76
C LYS A 81 -4.34 -12.14 7.78
N PHE A 82 -5.51 -12.30 7.17
CA PHE A 82 -6.09 -13.62 7.00
C PHE A 82 -6.75 -13.78 5.63
N ALA A 83 -6.94 -15.03 5.23
CA ALA A 83 -7.74 -15.48 4.10
C ALA A 83 -8.56 -16.71 4.51
N LEU A 84 -9.72 -16.86 3.86
CA LEU A 84 -10.52 -18.08 3.93
C LEU A 84 -10.40 -18.82 2.61
N VAL A 85 -10.30 -20.13 2.69
CA VAL A 85 -10.37 -21.04 1.54
C VAL A 85 -11.49 -22.02 1.85
N ASP A 86 -12.49 -22.03 0.97
CA ASP A 86 -13.75 -22.75 1.14
C ASP A 86 -14.38 -22.44 2.53
N ASP A 87 -15.07 -23.41 3.13
CA ASP A 87 -15.80 -23.24 4.39
C ASP A 87 -15.03 -23.75 5.62
N ASP A 88 -13.78 -24.21 5.46
CA ASP A 88 -13.05 -24.90 6.54
C ASP A 88 -11.62 -24.46 6.79
N THR A 89 -11.00 -23.71 5.86
CA THR A 89 -9.58 -23.39 5.95
C THR A 89 -9.35 -21.91 6.18
N VAL A 90 -8.64 -21.58 7.26
CA VAL A 90 -8.20 -20.22 7.58
C VAL A 90 -6.68 -20.14 7.47
N ILE A 91 -6.19 -19.19 6.68
CA ILE A 91 -4.80 -18.77 6.70
C ILE A 91 -4.76 -17.47 7.49
N THR A 92 -3.95 -17.37 8.55
CA THR A 92 -3.87 -16.17 9.40
C THR A 92 -2.49 -15.99 10.03
N GLY A 93 -2.21 -14.84 10.63
CA GLY A 93 -0.97 -14.61 11.38
C GLY A 93 -0.53 -13.16 11.39
N SER A 94 0.77 -12.93 11.51
CA SER A 94 1.38 -11.59 11.39
C SER A 94 1.70 -11.20 9.94
N HIS A 95 1.81 -12.22 9.08
CA HIS A 95 2.37 -12.14 7.73
C HIS A 95 1.50 -11.34 6.74
N ASN A 96 2.01 -10.21 6.23
CA ASN A 96 1.40 -9.50 5.11
C ASN A 96 1.54 -10.29 3.80
N TRP A 97 0.68 -10.09 2.81
CA TRP A 97 0.80 -10.77 1.51
C TRP A 97 1.79 -10.01 0.62
N SER A 98 3.07 -10.03 0.98
CA SER A 98 4.11 -9.16 0.39
C SER A 98 5.48 -9.84 0.34
N PRO A 99 6.37 -9.45 -0.60
CA PRO A 99 7.73 -9.97 -0.68
C PRO A 99 8.55 -9.74 0.61
N ALA A 100 8.35 -8.61 1.28
CA ALA A 100 9.04 -8.30 2.53
C ALA A 100 8.67 -9.28 3.65
N ALA A 101 7.39 -9.67 3.74
CA ALA A 101 6.95 -10.69 4.69
C ALA A 101 7.47 -12.08 4.31
N ASN A 102 7.55 -12.40 3.02
CA ASN A 102 8.06 -13.68 2.52
C ASN A 102 9.57 -13.90 2.77
N HIS A 103 10.37 -12.82 2.79
CA HIS A 103 11.83 -12.94 2.70
C HIS A 103 12.65 -12.12 3.71
N ASN A 104 12.08 -11.09 4.32
CA ASN A 104 12.84 -10.12 5.12
C ASN A 104 12.39 -10.05 6.59
N ASN A 105 11.09 -10.19 6.85
CA ASN A 105 10.53 -10.07 8.19
C ASN A 105 10.45 -11.43 8.90
N ASP A 106 10.60 -11.42 10.22
CA ASP A 106 10.21 -12.56 11.06
C ASP A 106 8.69 -12.57 11.19
N GLU A 107 8.04 -13.45 10.44
CA GLU A 107 6.58 -13.56 10.38
C GLU A 107 6.12 -14.95 10.81
N THR A 108 4.89 -15.04 11.32
CA THR A 108 4.22 -16.32 11.59
C THR A 108 2.99 -16.46 10.71
N VAL A 109 2.88 -17.61 10.06
CA VAL A 109 1.69 -18.05 9.31
C VAL A 109 1.12 -19.28 9.99
N LEU A 110 -0.18 -19.25 10.24
CA LEU A 110 -0.97 -20.38 10.71
C LEU A 110 -1.96 -20.77 9.61
N VAL A 111 -2.00 -22.06 9.31
CA VAL A 111 -3.02 -22.66 8.43
C VAL A 111 -3.87 -23.58 9.30
N LEU A 112 -5.13 -23.20 9.50
CA LEU A 112 -6.06 -23.88 10.40
C LEU A 112 -7.17 -24.51 9.57
N GLN A 113 -7.23 -25.84 9.56
CA GLN A 113 -8.30 -26.61 8.91
C GLN A 113 -9.35 -26.98 9.96
N ASN A 114 -10.35 -26.11 10.12
CA ASN A 114 -11.45 -26.29 11.05
C ASN A 114 -12.64 -25.40 10.68
N ALA A 115 -13.76 -26.03 10.30
CA ALA A 115 -14.99 -25.33 9.90
C ALA A 115 -15.58 -24.40 10.98
N GLN A 116 -15.45 -24.73 12.27
CA GLN A 116 -15.96 -23.85 13.33
C GLN A 116 -15.12 -22.58 13.47
N ILE A 117 -13.79 -22.70 13.33
CA ILE A 117 -12.89 -21.55 13.31
C ILE A 117 -13.15 -20.72 12.05
N ALA A 118 -13.23 -21.36 10.87
CA ALA A 118 -13.52 -20.68 9.62
C ALA A 118 -14.83 -19.88 9.67
N ALA A 119 -15.90 -20.43 10.25
CA ALA A 119 -17.16 -19.72 10.42
C ALA A 119 -17.04 -18.43 11.26
N HIS A 120 -16.13 -18.38 12.25
CA HIS A 120 -15.90 -17.15 13.02
C HIS A 120 -15.19 -16.07 12.19
N TYR A 121 -14.23 -16.45 11.35
CA TYR A 121 -13.57 -15.54 10.41
C TYR A 121 -14.51 -15.08 9.29
N GLN A 122 -15.38 -15.98 8.80
CA GLN A 122 -16.41 -15.65 7.81
C GLN A 122 -17.34 -14.57 8.34
N ARG A 123 -17.81 -14.69 9.59
CA ARG A 123 -18.64 -13.65 10.22
C ARG A 123 -17.96 -12.28 10.28
N GLU A 124 -16.64 -12.24 10.46
CA GLU A 124 -15.90 -10.97 10.42
C GLU A 124 -15.77 -10.44 8.98
N LEU A 125 -15.55 -11.30 7.99
CA LEU A 125 -15.61 -10.90 6.59
C LEU A 125 -16.99 -10.37 6.22
N ASP A 126 -18.08 -11.03 6.61
CA ASP A 126 -19.45 -10.58 6.34
C ASP A 126 -19.69 -9.18 6.92
N ARG A 127 -19.23 -8.94 8.16
CA ARG A 127 -19.29 -7.62 8.81
C ARG A 127 -18.53 -6.56 8.03
N LEU A 128 -17.34 -6.90 7.51
CA LEU A 128 -16.52 -5.97 6.73
C LEU A 128 -17.13 -5.71 5.35
N TYR A 129 -17.58 -6.74 4.64
CA TYR A 129 -18.23 -6.64 3.33
C TYR A 129 -19.51 -5.79 3.37
N ALA A 130 -20.24 -5.80 4.49
CA ALA A 130 -21.43 -4.98 4.67
C ALA A 130 -21.15 -3.45 4.61
N VAL A 131 -19.90 -3.03 4.79
CA VAL A 131 -19.49 -1.62 4.75
C VAL A 131 -18.41 -1.35 3.70
N THR A 132 -18.25 -2.23 2.71
CA THR A 132 -17.19 -2.13 1.71
C THR A 132 -17.58 -1.24 0.53
N GLU A 133 -16.65 -0.36 0.14
CA GLU A 133 -16.63 0.28 -1.17
C GLU A 133 -15.88 -0.64 -2.15
N TYR A 134 -16.56 -1.12 -3.19
CA TYR A 134 -15.98 -2.02 -4.20
C TYR A 134 -15.44 -1.27 -5.40
N GLY A 135 -14.48 -1.89 -6.10
CA GLY A 135 -13.92 -1.40 -7.35
C GLY A 135 -12.95 -0.23 -7.17
N LEU A 136 -12.71 0.47 -8.29
CA LEU A 136 -11.84 1.63 -8.33
C LEU A 136 -12.60 2.89 -7.92
N PRO A 137 -12.14 3.64 -6.90
CA PRO A 137 -12.68 4.95 -6.60
C PRO A 137 -12.49 5.90 -7.79
N PRO A 138 -13.43 6.83 -8.06
CA PRO A 138 -13.30 7.80 -9.15
C PRO A 138 -12.00 8.61 -9.11
N THR A 139 -11.48 8.89 -7.91
CA THR A 139 -10.21 9.60 -7.72
C THR A 139 -9.01 8.80 -8.19
N VAL A 140 -9.06 7.47 -8.06
CA VAL A 140 -8.01 6.56 -8.53
C VAL A 140 -8.09 6.42 -10.04
N GLN A 141 -9.30 6.28 -10.61
CA GLN A 141 -9.50 6.26 -12.06
C GLN A 141 -8.95 7.54 -12.72
N ALA A 142 -9.31 8.71 -12.20
CA ALA A 142 -8.81 9.98 -12.72
C ALA A 142 -7.27 10.09 -12.64
N ARG A 143 -6.64 9.42 -11.67
CA ARG A 143 -5.17 9.37 -11.57
C ARG A 143 -4.57 8.46 -12.65
N ILE A 144 -5.19 7.32 -12.95
CA ILE A 144 -4.80 6.43 -14.05
C ILE A 144 -4.88 7.20 -15.38
N ASP A 145 -6.05 7.78 -15.67
CA ASP A 145 -6.28 8.53 -16.92
C ASP A 145 -5.26 9.67 -17.10
N ARG A 146 -4.93 10.37 -16.00
CA ARG A 146 -3.91 11.42 -16.01
C ARG A 146 -2.52 10.86 -16.31
N GLN A 147 -2.14 9.76 -15.68
CA GLN A 147 -0.84 9.11 -15.92
C GLN A 147 -0.70 8.62 -17.35
N GLU A 148 -1.75 8.02 -17.92
CA GLU A 148 -1.76 7.60 -19.32
C GLU A 148 -1.48 8.78 -20.26
N GLN A 149 -2.13 9.93 -20.03
CA GLN A 149 -1.90 11.13 -20.84
C GLN A 149 -0.50 11.72 -20.65
N GLU A 150 -0.03 11.85 -19.40
CA GLU A 150 1.26 12.46 -19.07
C GLU A 150 2.45 11.59 -19.51
N CYS A 151 2.33 10.27 -19.40
CA CYS A 151 3.40 9.34 -19.74
C CYS A 151 3.42 8.97 -21.23
N ALA A 152 2.28 9.04 -21.94
CA ALA A 152 2.25 8.86 -23.39
C ALA A 152 2.82 10.06 -24.16
N ASN A 153 2.60 11.28 -23.65
CA ASN A 153 3.14 12.51 -24.21
C ASN A 153 3.84 13.29 -23.10
N PRO A 154 5.09 12.93 -22.76
CA PRO A 154 5.85 13.68 -21.78
C PRO A 154 5.96 15.11 -22.29
N ARG A 155 5.18 16.03 -21.71
CA ARG A 155 5.52 17.45 -21.81
C ARG A 155 6.97 17.56 -21.38
N PRO A 156 7.77 18.48 -21.95
CA PRO A 156 9.04 18.82 -21.33
C PRO A 156 8.73 19.40 -19.95
N SER A 157 8.62 18.52 -18.96
CA SER A 157 8.72 18.86 -17.57
C SER A 157 10.05 19.61 -17.43
N PRO A 158 10.13 20.67 -16.61
CA PRO A 158 11.44 21.22 -16.26
C PRO A 158 12.29 20.02 -15.85
N LYS A 159 13.41 19.79 -16.56
CA LYS A 159 14.27 18.61 -16.47
C LYS A 159 14.14 17.97 -15.08
N PRO A 160 13.71 16.70 -14.96
CA PRO A 160 13.96 15.97 -13.73
C PRO A 160 15.46 16.14 -13.48
N LEU A 161 15.85 16.78 -12.36
CA LEU A 161 17.24 16.78 -11.98
C LEU A 161 17.62 15.31 -11.92
N ALA A 162 18.53 14.93 -12.82
CA ALA A 162 18.97 13.56 -13.02
C ALA A 162 19.09 12.82 -11.69
N LYS A 163 18.61 11.57 -11.64
CA LYS A 163 18.84 10.63 -10.55
C LYS A 163 20.33 10.66 -10.20
N ALA A 164 20.65 11.39 -9.15
CA ALA A 164 21.98 11.50 -8.58
C ALA A 164 21.90 10.95 -7.17
N THR A 165 22.31 9.70 -7.02
CA THR A 165 22.93 9.26 -5.76
C THR A 165 24.44 9.33 -5.98
N PRO A 166 25.23 9.83 -5.01
CA PRO A 166 24.99 9.70 -3.58
C PRO A 166 24.92 11.03 -2.80
N ASN A 167 24.16 11.02 -1.71
CA ASN A 167 24.17 11.99 -0.62
C ASN A 167 23.35 13.28 -0.78
N ARG A 168 22.10 13.18 -1.25
CA ARG A 168 21.18 14.31 -1.20
C ARG A 168 20.32 14.27 0.06
N LEU A 169 20.55 15.22 0.94
CA LEU A 169 19.70 15.46 2.10
C LEU A 169 18.25 15.71 1.65
N VAL A 170 17.29 15.01 2.23
CA VAL A 170 15.86 15.17 1.94
C VAL A 170 15.34 16.44 2.62
N ASN A 171 14.75 17.36 1.86
CA ASN A 171 14.22 18.59 2.45
C ASN A 171 12.84 18.34 3.09
N LEU A 172 12.67 18.59 4.38
CA LEU A 172 11.44 18.33 5.11
C LEU A 172 10.26 19.19 4.62
N ASN A 173 10.51 20.42 4.17
CA ASN A 173 9.48 21.34 3.69
C ASN A 173 9.10 21.16 2.22
N ARG A 174 9.94 20.50 1.43
CA ARG A 174 9.74 20.36 -0.03
C ARG A 174 9.72 18.92 -0.53
N GLY A 175 10.22 17.99 0.28
CA GLY A 175 10.36 16.60 -0.09
C GLY A 175 9.03 15.97 -0.45
N SER A 176 9.03 15.13 -1.48
CA SER A 176 7.86 14.32 -1.82
C SER A 176 7.59 13.28 -0.73
N GLN A 177 6.43 12.62 -0.79
CA GLN A 177 6.12 11.54 0.15
C GLN A 177 7.15 10.42 0.05
N GLU A 178 7.56 10.07 -1.15
CA GLU A 178 8.52 9.01 -1.48
C GLU A 178 9.93 9.38 -1.01
N GLU A 179 10.36 10.63 -1.21
CA GLU A 179 11.64 11.12 -0.69
C GLU A 179 11.67 11.04 0.84
N LEU A 180 10.56 11.34 1.52
CA LEU A 180 10.45 11.20 2.97
C LEU A 180 10.43 9.73 3.41
N GLU A 181 9.77 8.84 2.65
CA GLU A 181 9.76 7.39 2.91
C GLU A 181 11.14 6.74 2.70
N SER A 182 12.01 7.35 1.89
CA SER A 182 13.39 6.89 1.74
C SER A 182 14.26 7.08 3.00
N LEU A 183 13.77 7.85 3.98
CA LEU A 183 14.48 8.13 5.22
C LEU A 183 14.36 6.95 6.21
N PRO A 184 15.45 6.62 6.94
CA PRO A 184 15.44 5.51 7.87
C PRO A 184 14.38 5.70 8.97
N GLY A 185 13.50 4.71 9.11
CA GLY A 185 12.45 4.72 10.15
C GLY A 185 11.25 5.63 9.85
N ILE A 186 11.15 6.15 8.62
CA ILE A 186 10.00 6.90 8.11
C ILE A 186 9.24 6.02 7.11
N GLY A 187 8.10 5.48 7.53
CA GLY A 187 7.17 4.79 6.64
C GLY A 187 6.05 5.73 6.14
N PRO A 188 5.14 5.24 5.28
CA PRO A 188 4.12 6.08 4.62
C PRO A 188 3.28 6.95 5.56
N SER A 189 2.84 6.37 6.68
CA SER A 189 2.06 7.12 7.68
C SER A 189 2.87 8.21 8.38
N THR A 190 4.18 8.03 8.51
CA THR A 190 5.05 9.06 9.12
C THR A 190 5.38 10.15 8.10
N ALA A 191 5.62 9.78 6.83
CA ALA A 191 5.82 10.73 5.73
C ALA A 191 4.60 11.65 5.55
N GLU A 192 3.39 11.10 5.53
CA GLU A 192 2.14 11.87 5.46
C GLU A 192 1.99 12.85 6.64
N LYS A 193 2.39 12.43 7.84
CA LYS A 193 2.41 13.32 9.02
C LYS A 193 3.43 14.44 8.91
N ILE A 194 4.60 14.19 8.31
CA ILE A 194 5.59 15.23 8.04
C ILE A 194 5.00 16.27 7.07
N ILE A 195 4.34 15.82 6.00
CA ILE A 195 3.71 16.68 4.99
C ILE A 195 2.60 17.55 5.62
N SER A 196 1.67 16.94 6.34
CA SER A 196 0.61 17.70 7.04
C SER A 196 1.17 18.65 8.10
N THR A 197 2.29 18.30 8.76
CA THR A 197 2.92 19.18 9.76
C THR A 197 3.55 20.42 9.12
N ARG A 198 4.22 20.30 7.96
CA ARG A 198 4.80 21.47 7.26
C ARG A 198 3.74 22.41 6.68
N GLU A 199 2.58 21.88 6.28
CA GLU A 199 1.45 22.69 5.79
C GLU A 199 0.88 23.58 6.89
N GLN A 200 0.88 23.10 8.15
CA GLN A 200 0.48 23.91 9.30
C GLN A 200 1.58 24.90 9.72
N LYS A 201 2.82 24.43 9.81
CA LYS A 201 3.98 25.25 10.15
C LYS A 201 5.26 24.60 9.63
N ALA A 202 5.94 25.29 8.73
CA ALA A 202 7.21 24.87 8.15
C ALA A 202 8.26 24.47 9.20
N PHE A 203 9.10 23.51 8.85
CA PHE A 203 10.27 23.11 9.63
C PHE A 203 11.36 24.18 9.49
N THR A 204 11.97 24.57 10.61
CA THR A 204 13.05 25.57 10.67
C THR A 204 14.33 25.03 11.30
N SER A 205 14.27 23.79 11.77
CA SER A 205 15.31 23.07 12.46
C SER A 205 15.04 21.56 12.37
N LEU A 206 16.04 20.74 12.68
CA LEU A 206 15.86 19.29 12.77
C LEU A 206 14.93 18.93 13.95
N GLU A 207 15.00 19.70 15.03
CA GLU A 207 14.26 19.53 16.28
C GLU A 207 12.76 19.72 16.08
N ASP A 208 12.34 20.50 15.08
CA ASP A 208 10.94 20.67 14.71
C ASP A 208 10.24 19.35 14.31
N LEU A 209 10.99 18.31 13.92
CA LEU A 209 10.44 16.97 13.69
C LEU A 209 9.79 16.38 14.95
N GLY A 210 10.12 16.86 16.15
CA GLY A 210 9.44 16.47 17.38
C GLY A 210 7.95 16.85 17.41
N ARG A 211 7.50 17.76 16.53
CA ARG A 211 6.08 18.09 16.33
C ARG A 211 5.31 16.97 15.62
N VAL A 212 6.00 16.10 14.89
CA VAL A 212 5.41 15.02 14.09
C VAL A 212 5.13 13.81 14.97
N LYS A 213 3.86 13.49 15.19
CA LYS A 213 3.43 12.34 16.01
C LYS A 213 4.00 11.01 15.48
N GLY A 214 4.93 10.42 16.22
CA GLY A 214 5.61 9.16 15.87
C GLY A 214 7.09 9.32 15.50
N ILE A 215 7.61 10.56 15.56
CA ILE A 215 9.03 10.87 15.50
C ILE A 215 9.50 11.27 16.90
N GLY A 216 10.29 10.40 17.53
CA GLY A 216 10.91 10.65 18.84
C GLY A 216 12.42 10.91 18.73
N PRO A 217 13.10 11.22 19.84
CA PRO A 217 14.52 11.62 19.84
C PRO A 217 15.46 10.66 19.09
N SER A 218 15.24 9.36 19.23
CA SER A 218 16.01 8.31 18.53
C SER A 218 15.88 8.40 17.00
N LYS A 219 14.67 8.67 16.48
CA LYS A 219 14.46 8.87 15.04
C LYS A 219 15.03 10.20 14.57
N ILE A 220 14.89 11.27 15.34
CA ILE A 220 15.47 12.58 15.01
C ILE A 220 16.99 12.45 14.84
N GLU A 221 17.65 11.71 15.73
CA GLU A 221 19.09 11.47 15.64
C GLU A 221 19.45 10.62 14.41
N GLY A 222 18.67 9.57 14.10
CA GLY A 222 18.86 8.76 12.89
C GLY A 222 18.68 9.51 11.57
N LEU A 223 18.02 10.67 11.60
CA LEU A 223 17.82 11.58 10.46
C LEU A 223 18.87 12.69 10.37
N ARG A 224 19.71 12.85 11.39
CA ARG A 224 20.78 13.85 11.40
C ARG A 224 21.73 13.60 10.22
N GLY A 225 21.98 14.64 9.43
CA GLY A 225 22.80 14.53 8.23
C GLY A 225 22.17 13.75 7.09
N LYS A 226 20.85 13.51 7.14
CA LYS A 226 20.05 12.92 6.04
C LYS A 226 18.93 13.83 5.55
N VAL A 227 18.64 14.91 6.29
CA VAL A 227 17.58 15.86 5.98
C VAL A 227 18.05 17.31 6.00
N THR A 228 17.33 18.17 5.28
CA THR A 228 17.36 19.65 5.38
C THR A 228 15.95 20.16 5.63
N TRP A 229 15.75 21.45 5.89
CA TRP A 229 14.43 22.05 6.08
C TRP A 229 14.34 23.32 5.26
#